data_AF-A0AAD4LXA2-F1
#
_entry.id   AF-A0AAD4LXA2-F1
#
_cell.length_a   1.000
_cell.length_b   1.000
_cell.length_c   1.000
_cell.angle_alpha   90.00
_cell.angle_beta   90.00
_cell.angle_gamma   90.00
#
_symmetry.space_group_name_H-M   'P 1'
#
loop_
_entity.id
_entity.type
_entity.pdbx_description
1 polymer ?
#
loop_
_entity_poly.entity_id
_entity_poly.type
_entity_poly.pdbx_seq_one_letter_code
_entity_poly.pdbx_strand_id
1 'polypeptide(L)'
;MSTEETLQDVPENEIESNWDQIVDNFDNMELKPDLLRGVYAYGQLERPSAIQQRAIVPVVKGHDVIAQAQSGTGKTATFSISILQKLDINIKGTQALILAPTRELAQQIQKVVIALGDYMSVECHACVGGTNVREDMAKLQEGVQDQIYEVFQLLPQDTQVVLLSATMPADVLEVTKKFMREPQFYIAVEKEEWKLDTLCDLYETVTITQAVIFCNTRRKVDWLTEKMHGREFTVSAMQVSLVINYDLPTNRENYIHRIGRGGRFGRKGVAINFVTTEDVRMLRDIEPIDIYLLTSIGVSEFYNTQIDEMPLNVADLI
;
A
#
# COMPACT_ATOMS: atom_id res chain seq x y z
N MET A 1 -14.83 3.56 38.82
CA MET A 1 -14.99 2.21 38.27
C MET A 1 -15.00 2.36 36.76
N SER A 2 -13.82 2.23 36.13
CA SER A 2 -13.67 2.22 34.68
C SER A 2 -14.10 0.86 34.17
N THR A 3 -15.13 0.83 33.33
CA THR A 3 -15.51 -0.36 32.56
C THR A 3 -14.39 -0.66 31.57
N GLU A 4 -13.61 -1.70 31.84
CA GLU A 4 -12.71 -2.32 30.87
C GLU A 4 -13.57 -2.87 29.72
N GLU A 5 -13.52 -2.23 28.55
CA GLU A 5 -14.05 -2.82 27.32
C GLU A 5 -13.14 -4.00 26.97
N THR A 6 -13.56 -5.21 27.34
CA THR A 6 -12.93 -6.46 26.90
C THR A 6 -12.89 -6.50 25.37
N LEU A 7 -11.68 -6.72 24.82
CA LEU A 7 -11.46 -6.85 23.38
C LEU A 7 -12.37 -7.96 22.82
N GLN A 8 -13.03 -7.67 21.69
CA GLN A 8 -13.83 -8.68 20.97
C GLN A 8 -12.91 -9.54 20.11
N ASP A 9 -12.90 -10.85 20.36
CA ASP A 9 -12.22 -11.83 19.51
C ASP A 9 -13.04 -12.13 18.25
N VAL A 10 -12.36 -12.16 17.10
CA VAL A 10 -12.95 -12.50 15.80
C VAL A 10 -12.69 -13.97 15.49
N PRO A 11 -13.70 -14.77 15.08
CA PRO A 11 -13.52 -16.17 14.71
C PRO A 11 -12.51 -16.34 13.56
N GLU A 12 -11.60 -17.32 13.65
CA GLU A 12 -10.53 -17.53 12.66
C GLU A 12 -11.03 -17.76 11.23
N ASN A 13 -12.20 -18.37 11.09
CA ASN A 13 -12.87 -18.67 9.82
C ASN A 13 -13.46 -17.43 9.11
N GLU A 14 -13.44 -16.25 9.74
CA GLU A 14 -13.90 -14.99 9.15
C GLU A 14 -12.74 -14.05 8.78
N ILE A 15 -11.49 -14.49 8.95
CA ILE A 15 -10.31 -13.67 8.73
C ILE A 15 -9.66 -14.04 7.39
N GLU A 16 -9.76 -13.14 6.42
CA GLU A 16 -9.02 -13.23 5.16
C GLU A 16 -7.71 -12.43 5.26
N SER A 17 -6.58 -13.07 4.95
CA SER A 17 -5.26 -12.42 4.89
C SER A 17 -4.40 -13.06 3.81
N ASN A 18 -3.55 -12.24 3.20
CA ASN A 18 -2.48 -12.68 2.29
C ASN A 18 -1.13 -12.83 3.00
N TRP A 19 -1.13 -12.78 4.33
CA TRP A 19 0.03 -12.97 5.19
C TRP A 19 -0.16 -14.21 6.05
N ASP A 20 0.72 -15.19 5.88
CA ASP A 20 0.53 -16.53 6.46
C ASP A 20 0.99 -16.64 7.92
N GLN A 21 1.88 -15.74 8.36
CA GLN A 21 2.45 -15.82 9.70
C GLN A 21 1.47 -15.25 10.74
N ILE A 22 1.05 -16.10 11.67
CA ILE A 22 0.26 -15.75 12.85
C ILE A 22 1.17 -15.92 14.07
N VAL A 23 1.25 -14.90 14.92
CA VAL A 23 2.06 -14.94 16.15
C VAL A 23 1.15 -14.80 17.35
N ASP A 24 1.07 -15.85 18.15
CA ASP A 24 0.12 -16.05 19.26
C ASP A 24 0.56 -15.46 20.60
N ASN A 25 1.79 -14.96 20.71
CA ASN A 25 2.34 -14.31 21.89
C ASN A 25 3.25 -13.13 21.49
N PHE A 26 3.20 -12.01 22.22
CA PHE A 26 4.09 -10.86 22.05
C PHE A 26 5.58 -11.21 22.20
N ASP A 27 5.94 -12.17 23.05
CA ASP A 27 7.34 -12.65 23.18
C ASP A 27 7.89 -13.17 21.85
N ASN A 28 7.02 -13.80 21.03
CA ASN A 28 7.37 -14.41 19.75
C ASN A 28 7.40 -13.39 18.59
N MET A 29 7.09 -12.11 18.84
CA MET A 29 7.10 -11.04 17.83
C MET A 29 8.45 -10.32 17.72
N GLU A 30 9.46 -10.75 18.49
CA GLU A 30 10.81 -10.16 18.49
C GLU A 30 10.82 -8.64 18.78
N LEU A 31 9.94 -8.21 19.70
CA LEU A 31 9.86 -6.82 20.13
C LEU A 31 11.08 -6.41 20.98
N LYS A 32 11.43 -5.13 20.92
CA LYS A 32 12.46 -4.54 21.80
C LYS A 32 12.10 -4.81 23.27
N PRO A 33 13.05 -5.16 24.14
CA PRO A 33 12.76 -5.49 25.53
C PRO A 33 11.99 -4.41 26.29
N ASP A 34 12.34 -3.14 26.08
CA ASP A 34 11.66 -2.01 26.72
C ASP A 34 10.23 -1.82 26.20
N LEU A 35 10.00 -2.05 24.91
CA LEU A 35 8.66 -2.03 24.31
C LEU A 35 7.80 -3.18 24.86
N LEU A 36 8.35 -4.38 24.89
CA LEU A 36 7.68 -5.57 25.40
C LEU A 36 7.26 -5.37 26.87
N ARG A 37 8.13 -4.77 27.67
CA ARG A 37 7.82 -4.37 29.04
C ARG A 37 6.65 -3.37 29.10
N GLY A 38 6.64 -2.37 28.22
CA GLY A 38 5.53 -1.41 28.10
C GLY A 38 4.20 -2.05 27.70
N VAL A 39 4.23 -3.03 26.79
CA VAL A 39 3.06 -3.82 26.37
C VAL A 39 2.42 -4.54 27.55
N TYR A 40 3.21 -5.26 28.35
CA TYR A 40 2.69 -5.95 29.54
C TYR A 40 2.23 -4.98 30.64
N ALA A 41 2.93 -3.86 30.82
CA ALA A 41 2.55 -2.85 31.82
C ALA A 41 1.25 -2.11 31.48
N TYR A 42 0.93 -1.96 30.19
CA TYR A 42 -0.29 -1.29 29.72
C TYR A 42 -1.57 -2.11 29.98
N GLY A 43 -1.45 -3.40 30.32
CA GLY A 43 -2.59 -4.27 30.59
C GLY A 43 -3.12 -5.02 29.37
N GLN A 44 -2.28 -5.23 28.34
CA GLN A 44 -2.61 -6.20 27.30
C GLN A 44 -2.52 -7.60 27.89
N LEU A 45 -3.54 -8.43 27.64
CA LEU A 45 -3.59 -9.84 28.04
C LEU A 45 -2.32 -10.57 27.57
N GLU A 46 -1.93 -11.65 28.25
CA GLU A 46 -0.81 -12.53 27.82
C GLU A 46 -0.93 -12.95 26.34
N ARG A 47 -2.13 -12.87 25.77
CA ARG A 47 -2.43 -13.19 24.37
C ARG A 47 -2.84 -11.94 23.55
N PRO A 48 -2.14 -11.63 22.44
CA PRO A 48 -2.56 -10.62 21.45
C PRO A 48 -3.93 -10.95 20.83
N SER A 49 -4.68 -9.91 20.44
CA SER A 49 -5.94 -10.06 19.71
C SER A 49 -5.71 -10.56 18.27
N ALA A 50 -6.76 -11.05 17.61
CA ALA A 50 -6.67 -11.61 16.25
C ALA A 50 -5.99 -10.67 15.22
N ILE A 51 -6.22 -9.34 15.33
CA ILE A 51 -5.59 -8.34 14.46
C ILE A 51 -4.12 -8.11 14.83
N GLN A 52 -3.78 -8.11 16.13
CA GLN A 52 -2.42 -7.94 16.61
C GLN A 52 -1.53 -9.11 16.20
N GLN A 53 -2.05 -10.35 16.30
CA GLN A 53 -1.36 -11.58 15.92
C GLN A 53 -0.91 -11.60 14.44
N ARG A 54 -1.61 -10.85 13.57
CA ARG A 54 -1.40 -10.87 12.12
C ARG A 54 -0.75 -9.60 11.57
N ALA A 55 -1.07 -8.44 12.15
CA ALA A 55 -0.67 -7.15 11.57
C ALA A 55 0.62 -6.57 12.16
N ILE A 56 1.02 -6.92 13.39
CA ILE A 56 2.23 -6.33 14.01
C ILE A 56 3.49 -6.72 13.22
N VAL A 57 3.70 -8.02 13.02
CA VAL A 57 4.91 -8.55 12.37
C VAL A 57 5.14 -8.04 10.94
N PRO A 58 4.16 -8.03 10.03
CA PRO A 58 4.39 -7.50 8.67
C PRO A 58 4.73 -6.00 8.69
N VAL A 59 4.13 -5.20 9.58
CA VAL A 59 4.52 -3.79 9.73
C VAL A 59 5.96 -3.68 10.25
N VAL A 60 6.34 -4.45 11.27
CA VAL A 60 7.71 -4.48 11.81
C VAL A 60 8.72 -4.96 10.76
N LYS A 61 8.33 -5.81 9.81
CA LYS A 61 9.14 -6.23 8.66
C LYS A 61 9.23 -5.17 7.55
N GLY A 62 8.51 -4.05 7.66
CA GLY A 62 8.57 -2.94 6.70
C GLY A 62 7.61 -3.08 5.52
N HIS A 63 6.59 -3.93 5.61
CA HIS A 63 5.58 -4.06 4.56
C HIS A 63 4.49 -3.01 4.71
N ASP A 64 3.98 -2.52 3.59
CA ASP A 64 2.74 -1.75 3.58
C ASP A 64 1.59 -2.68 4.01
N VAL A 65 0.74 -2.22 4.94
CA VAL A 65 -0.30 -3.08 5.55
C VAL A 65 -1.64 -2.38 5.54
N ILE A 66 -2.64 -3.04 4.96
CA ILE A 66 -4.05 -2.72 5.14
C ILE A 66 -4.61 -3.75 6.11
N ALA A 67 -5.17 -3.32 7.23
CA ALA A 67 -5.87 -4.22 8.12
C ALA A 67 -7.25 -3.68 8.49
N GLN A 68 -8.27 -4.51 8.29
CA GLN A 68 -9.65 -4.21 8.64
C GLN A 68 -10.04 -5.00 9.88
N ALA A 69 -10.55 -4.33 10.91
CA ALA A 69 -11.09 -5.00 12.09
C ALA A 69 -12.12 -4.10 12.79
N GLN A 70 -13.11 -4.69 13.48
CA GLN A 70 -14.15 -3.93 14.18
C GLN A 70 -13.59 -2.98 15.25
N SER A 71 -14.37 -1.99 15.70
CA SER A 71 -13.96 -1.12 16.81
C SER A 71 -13.68 -1.95 18.07
N GLY A 72 -12.74 -1.52 18.91
CA GLY A 72 -12.42 -2.25 20.15
C GLY A 72 -11.65 -3.57 19.98
N THR A 73 -11.08 -3.86 18.80
CA THR A 73 -10.31 -5.10 18.52
C THR A 73 -8.79 -4.96 18.73
N GLY A 74 -8.31 -3.80 19.21
CA GLY A 74 -6.87 -3.58 19.45
C GLY A 74 -6.08 -2.98 18.28
N LYS A 75 -6.75 -2.43 17.25
CA LYS A 75 -6.10 -1.73 16.12
C LYS A 75 -5.14 -0.62 16.58
N THR A 76 -5.55 0.21 17.54
CA THR A 76 -4.72 1.31 18.06
C THR A 76 -3.40 0.82 18.65
N ALA A 77 -3.48 -0.23 19.48
CA ALA A 77 -2.29 -0.89 20.01
C ALA A 77 -1.44 -1.52 18.89
N THR A 78 -2.06 -2.13 17.87
CA THR A 78 -1.37 -2.78 16.75
C THR A 78 -0.40 -1.84 16.05
N PHE A 79 -0.85 -0.68 15.57
CA PHE A 79 0.06 0.27 14.92
C PHE A 79 1.00 0.95 15.91
N SER A 80 0.56 1.20 17.15
CA SER A 80 1.40 1.88 18.15
C SER A 80 2.63 1.03 18.50
N ILE A 81 2.43 -0.27 18.75
CA ILE A 81 3.52 -1.22 18.99
C ILE A 81 4.44 -1.29 17.78
N SER A 82 3.86 -1.39 16.58
CA SER A 82 4.64 -1.51 15.34
C SER A 82 5.51 -0.29 15.08
N ILE A 83 4.98 0.92 15.31
CA ILE A 83 5.73 2.18 15.20
C ILE A 83 6.85 2.21 16.22
N LEU A 84 6.54 2.01 17.51
CA LEU A 84 7.53 2.03 18.59
C LEU A 84 8.68 1.05 18.33
N GLN A 85 8.36 -0.13 17.81
CA GLN A 85 9.35 -1.14 17.44
C GLN A 85 10.32 -0.62 16.36
N LYS A 86 9.83 0.13 15.38
CA LYS A 86 10.62 0.68 14.26
C LYS A 86 11.43 1.92 14.63
N LEU A 87 11.05 2.68 15.67
CA LEU A 87 11.73 3.92 16.04
C LEU A 87 13.21 3.73 16.42
N ASP A 88 14.09 4.58 15.93
CA ASP A 88 15.44 4.74 16.48
C ASP A 88 15.43 5.85 17.54
N ILE A 89 15.61 5.45 18.80
CA ILE A 89 15.60 6.36 19.96
C ILE A 89 16.79 7.34 19.97
N ASN A 90 17.82 7.11 19.16
CA ASN A 90 18.97 7.99 19.06
C ASN A 90 18.73 9.18 18.12
N ILE A 91 17.73 9.07 17.23
CA ILE A 91 17.41 10.11 16.24
C ILE A 91 16.32 11.03 16.80
N LYS A 92 16.73 12.25 17.15
CA LYS A 92 15.81 13.30 17.61
C LYS A 92 15.15 14.01 16.43
N GLY A 93 14.11 13.36 15.89
CA GLY A 93 13.28 13.86 14.81
C GLY A 93 12.01 13.01 14.66
N THR A 94 11.00 13.56 13.99
CA THR A 94 9.77 12.82 13.70
C THR A 94 10.06 11.69 12.72
N GLN A 95 9.91 10.45 13.16
CA GLN A 95 10.15 9.25 12.34
C GLN A 95 8.86 8.52 11.96
N ALA A 96 7.74 8.86 12.61
CA ALA A 96 6.43 8.30 12.31
C ALA A 96 5.36 9.39 12.40
N LEU A 97 4.40 9.34 11.49
CA LEU A 97 3.25 10.23 11.44
C LEU A 97 1.97 9.40 11.53
N ILE A 98 1.06 9.81 12.40
CA ILE A 98 -0.24 9.14 12.58
C ILE A 98 -1.33 10.16 12.29
N LEU A 99 -2.14 9.87 11.27
CA LEU A 99 -3.30 10.68 10.91
C LEU A 99 -4.55 10.09 11.56
N ALA A 100 -5.34 10.92 12.21
CA ALA A 100 -6.58 10.54 12.85
C ALA A 100 -7.72 11.49 12.44
N PRO A 101 -8.94 10.99 12.22
CA PRO A 101 -10.06 11.80 11.73
C PRO A 101 -10.57 12.85 12.72
N THR A 102 -10.30 12.69 14.02
CA THR A 102 -10.78 13.61 15.06
C THR A 102 -9.68 13.96 16.05
N ARG A 103 -9.82 15.14 16.66
CA ARG A 103 -8.86 15.67 17.64
C ARG A 103 -8.80 14.79 18.88
N GLU A 104 -9.97 14.33 19.32
CA GLU A 104 -10.15 13.47 20.49
C GLU A 104 -9.46 12.12 20.26
N LEU A 105 -9.61 11.56 19.05
CA LEU A 105 -8.95 10.31 18.69
C LEU A 105 -7.43 10.50 18.60
N ALA A 106 -6.93 11.59 18.01
CA ALA A 106 -5.50 11.89 17.98
C ALA A 106 -4.90 11.96 19.40
N GLN A 107 -5.59 12.61 20.33
CA GLN A 107 -5.17 12.68 21.74
C GLN A 107 -5.25 11.33 22.46
N GLN A 108 -6.26 10.51 22.15
CA GLN A 108 -6.34 9.14 22.67
C GLN A 108 -5.18 8.29 22.17
N ILE A 109 -4.87 8.36 20.87
CA ILE A 109 -3.73 7.67 20.27
C ILE A 109 -2.42 8.09 20.94
N GLN A 110 -2.20 9.39 21.12
CA GLN A 110 -1.01 9.91 21.80
C GLN A 110 -0.83 9.29 23.20
N LYS A 111 -1.91 9.19 23.99
CA LYS A 111 -1.86 8.56 25.31
C LYS A 111 -1.49 7.08 25.24
N VAL A 112 -2.01 6.34 24.26
CA VAL A 112 -1.67 4.93 24.03
C VAL A 112 -0.19 4.78 23.67
N VAL A 113 0.31 5.60 22.75
CA VAL A 113 1.72 5.58 22.32
C VAL A 113 2.66 5.90 23.49
N ILE A 114 2.35 6.93 24.28
CA ILE A 114 3.15 7.29 25.46
C ILE A 114 3.15 6.16 26.48
N ALA A 115 1.99 5.57 26.78
CA ALA A 115 1.90 4.52 27.79
C ALA A 115 2.60 3.23 27.36
N LEU A 116 2.50 2.83 26.09
CA LEU A 116 3.24 1.68 25.54
C LEU A 116 4.75 1.94 25.47
N GLY A 117 5.15 3.18 25.18
CA GLY A 117 6.54 3.59 25.04
C GLY A 117 7.20 4.11 26.33
N ASP A 118 6.55 3.98 27.49
CA ASP A 118 6.99 4.59 28.77
C ASP A 118 8.44 4.20 29.13
N TYR A 119 8.83 2.96 28.82
CA TYR A 119 10.18 2.45 29.08
C TYR A 119 11.20 2.74 27.96
N MET A 120 10.77 3.32 26.83
CA MET A 120 11.61 3.60 25.67
C MET A 120 12.09 5.06 25.60
N SER A 121 11.63 5.92 26.52
CA SER A 121 11.89 7.37 26.51
C SER A 121 11.48 8.06 25.19
N VAL A 122 10.36 7.63 24.60
CA VAL A 122 9.84 8.20 23.34
C VAL A 122 9.08 9.50 23.56
N GLU A 123 9.15 10.39 22.58
CA GLU A 123 8.33 11.61 22.54
C GLU A 123 7.22 11.45 21.50
N CYS A 124 5.98 11.74 21.89
CA CYS A 124 4.82 11.73 21.00
C CYS A 124 4.01 13.02 21.17
N HIS A 125 3.73 13.72 20.07
CA HIS A 125 3.01 14.99 20.08
C HIS A 125 1.74 14.92 19.24
N ALA A 126 0.61 15.38 19.80
CA ALA A 126 -0.67 15.45 19.09
C ALA A 126 -0.86 16.85 18.47
N CYS A 127 -0.68 16.95 17.16
CA CYS A 127 -0.97 18.17 16.38
C CYS A 127 -2.47 18.29 16.10
N VAL A 128 -3.22 18.95 16.97
CA VAL A 128 -4.67 19.17 16.80
C VAL A 128 -4.99 20.66 16.71
N GLY A 129 -5.74 21.07 15.68
CA GLY A 129 -6.05 22.49 15.39
C GLY A 129 -6.74 23.23 16.54
N GLY A 130 -6.57 24.56 16.62
CA GLY A 130 -7.08 25.39 17.74
C GLY A 130 -6.27 26.66 18.02
N THR A 131 -5.13 26.82 17.38
CA THR A 131 -4.35 28.07 17.35
C THR A 131 -4.53 28.75 15.99
N ASN A 132 -5.27 29.87 16.00
CA ASN A 132 -5.48 30.83 14.89
C ASN A 132 -5.80 30.23 13.50
N VAL A 133 -6.88 29.47 13.41
CA VAL A 133 -7.36 28.82 12.18
C VAL A 133 -8.50 29.64 11.56
N ARG A 134 -8.17 30.76 10.90
CA ARG A 134 -9.13 31.46 10.01
C ARG A 134 -8.88 31.17 8.52
N GLU A 135 -7.79 30.47 8.19
CA GLU A 135 -7.43 30.14 6.81
C GLU A 135 -7.83 28.70 6.39
N ASP A 136 -7.97 27.73 7.31
CA ASP A 136 -8.26 26.32 6.93
C ASP A 136 -9.74 26.02 6.62
N MET A 137 -10.65 26.97 6.87
CA MET A 137 -12.09 26.70 6.75
C MET A 137 -12.55 26.55 5.28
N ALA A 138 -11.75 27.05 4.33
CA ALA A 138 -11.95 26.82 2.90
C ALA A 138 -11.45 25.42 2.45
N LYS A 139 -10.34 24.93 3.02
CA LYS A 139 -9.76 23.60 2.74
C LYS A 139 -10.55 22.43 3.32
N LEU A 140 -11.38 22.68 4.33
CA LEU A 140 -12.26 21.67 4.93
C LEU A 140 -13.49 21.33 4.07
N GLN A 141 -13.77 22.10 3.00
CA GLN A 141 -14.83 21.76 2.04
C GLN A 141 -14.39 20.77 0.94
N GLU A 142 -13.08 20.54 0.76
CA GLU A 142 -12.52 19.64 -0.28
C GLU A 142 -12.50 18.15 0.15
N GLY A 143 -12.87 17.85 1.39
CA GLY A 143 -12.95 16.47 1.88
C GLY A 143 -11.61 15.97 2.44
N VAL A 144 -11.71 14.95 3.31
CA VAL A 144 -10.57 14.44 4.10
C VAL A 144 -9.48 13.80 3.23
N GLN A 145 -9.82 13.39 2.02
CA GLN A 145 -8.90 12.71 1.11
C GLN A 145 -7.81 13.67 0.61
N ASP A 146 -8.18 14.86 0.14
CA ASP A 146 -7.24 15.85 -0.40
C ASP A 146 -6.22 16.31 0.64
N GLN A 147 -6.64 16.46 1.89
CA GLN A 147 -5.75 16.76 3.01
C GLN A 147 -4.74 15.64 3.27
N ILE A 148 -5.16 14.37 3.15
CA ILE A 148 -4.25 13.23 3.26
C ILE A 148 -3.24 13.26 2.11
N TYR A 149 -3.67 13.55 0.87
CA TYR A 149 -2.75 13.70 -0.27
C TYR A 149 -1.71 14.80 -0.04
N GLU A 150 -2.11 16.00 0.41
CA GLU A 150 -1.19 17.10 0.73
C GLU A 150 -0.11 16.68 1.73
N VAL A 151 -0.49 15.94 2.78
CA VAL A 151 0.46 15.43 3.78
C VAL A 151 1.45 14.45 3.13
N PHE A 152 0.96 13.50 2.33
CA PHE A 152 1.83 12.50 1.69
C PHE A 152 2.85 13.12 0.73
N GLN A 153 2.52 14.23 0.06
CA GLN A 153 3.44 14.95 -0.82
C GLN A 153 4.66 15.52 -0.09
N LEU A 154 4.53 15.80 1.22
CA LEU A 154 5.61 16.33 2.05
C LEU A 154 6.48 15.23 2.67
N LEU A 155 6.07 13.96 2.56
CA LEU A 155 6.79 12.82 3.12
C LEU A 155 7.82 12.25 2.13
N PRO A 156 8.92 11.67 2.61
CA PRO A 156 9.86 10.93 1.76
C PRO A 156 9.16 9.80 0.99
N GLN A 157 9.61 9.55 -0.25
CA GLN A 157 9.01 8.52 -1.12
C GLN A 157 9.16 7.10 -0.57
N ASP A 158 10.17 6.87 0.29
CA ASP A 158 10.44 5.60 0.95
C ASP A 158 9.66 5.39 2.26
N THR A 159 8.74 6.28 2.61
CA THR A 159 7.80 6.14 3.75
C THR A 159 6.90 4.89 3.62
N GLN A 160 6.95 4.00 4.62
CA GLN A 160 6.06 2.85 4.76
C GLN A 160 4.63 3.30 5.10
N VAL A 161 3.62 2.70 4.48
CA VAL A 161 2.21 3.06 4.65
C VAL A 161 1.42 1.97 5.36
N VAL A 162 0.76 2.31 6.47
CA VAL A 162 -0.11 1.41 7.23
C VAL A 162 -1.50 2.02 7.34
N LEU A 163 -2.51 1.32 6.82
CA LEU A 163 -3.91 1.71 6.92
C LEU A 163 -4.68 0.74 7.81
N LEU A 164 -5.36 1.28 8.82
CA LEU A 164 -6.22 0.51 9.73
C LEU A 164 -7.61 1.13 9.79
N SER A 165 -8.63 0.34 9.44
CA SER A 165 -10.02 0.82 9.42
C SER A 165 -11.01 -0.20 9.97
N ALA A 166 -12.15 0.28 10.46
CA ALA A 166 -13.28 -0.59 10.79
C ALA A 166 -14.09 -0.99 9.55
N THR A 167 -14.11 -0.11 8.55
CA THR A 167 -14.82 -0.29 7.28
C THR A 167 -13.89 0.01 6.12
N MET A 168 -14.04 -0.72 5.02
CA MET A 168 -13.27 -0.49 3.78
C MET A 168 -14.21 -0.15 2.63
N PRO A 169 -14.83 1.04 2.64
CA PRO A 169 -15.61 1.51 1.49
C PRO A 169 -14.69 1.80 0.29
N ALA A 170 -15.29 1.89 -0.90
CA ALA A 170 -14.55 1.96 -2.16
C ALA A 170 -13.57 3.14 -2.25
N ASP A 171 -13.93 4.26 -1.64
CA ASP A 171 -13.16 5.49 -1.55
C ASP A 171 -11.91 5.33 -0.67
N VAL A 172 -12.00 4.59 0.45
CA VAL A 172 -10.84 4.22 1.28
C VAL A 172 -9.92 3.27 0.51
N LEU A 173 -10.48 2.34 -0.26
CA LEU A 173 -9.69 1.44 -1.12
C LEU A 173 -8.99 2.20 -2.26
N GLU A 174 -9.62 3.21 -2.85
CA GLU A 174 -8.99 4.03 -3.90
C GLU A 174 -7.80 4.83 -3.38
N VAL A 175 -7.89 5.35 -2.16
CA VAL A 175 -6.77 5.98 -1.44
C VAL A 175 -5.63 4.96 -1.31
N THR A 176 -5.88 3.73 -0.83
CA THR A 176 -4.81 2.73 -0.67
C THR A 176 -4.08 2.40 -1.97
N LYS A 177 -4.79 2.28 -3.09
CA LYS A 177 -4.20 1.97 -4.40
C LYS A 177 -3.25 3.06 -4.91
N LYS A 178 -3.39 4.29 -4.43
CA LYS A 178 -2.58 5.44 -4.86
C LYS A 178 -1.31 5.63 -4.02
N PHE A 179 -1.27 5.09 -2.81
CA PHE A 179 -0.19 5.34 -1.84
C PHE A 179 0.61 4.11 -1.44
N MET A 180 0.03 2.91 -1.58
CA MET A 180 0.75 1.67 -1.31
C MET A 180 1.57 1.29 -2.54
N ARG A 181 2.83 0.94 -2.32
CA ARG A 181 3.78 0.73 -3.43
C ARG A 181 3.47 -0.56 -4.18
N GLU A 182 2.82 -0.43 -5.32
CA GLU A 182 2.84 -1.44 -6.37
C GLU A 182 3.90 -1.03 -7.40
N PRO A 183 5.01 -1.78 -7.56
CA PRO A 183 6.02 -1.44 -8.55
C PRO A 183 5.45 -1.57 -9.96
N GLN A 184 5.63 -0.52 -10.77
CA GLN A 184 5.16 -0.44 -12.15
C GLN A 184 6.37 -0.37 -13.07
N PHE A 185 6.42 -1.28 -14.04
CA PHE A 185 7.51 -1.37 -14.99
C PHE A 185 7.02 -1.23 -16.43
N TYR A 186 7.88 -0.77 -17.33
CA TYR A 186 7.67 -0.91 -18.77
C TYR A 186 8.82 -1.68 -19.43
N ILE A 187 8.47 -2.39 -20.50
CA ILE A 187 9.44 -2.98 -21.44
C ILE A 187 9.29 -2.24 -22.76
N ALA A 188 10.36 -1.57 -23.19
CA ALA A 188 10.42 -0.96 -24.50
C ALA A 188 10.56 -2.05 -25.57
N VAL A 189 9.61 -2.09 -26.51
CA VAL A 189 9.61 -3.04 -27.62
C VAL A 189 9.63 -2.22 -28.92
N GLU A 190 10.69 -2.32 -29.72
CA GLU A 190 10.82 -1.47 -30.92
C GLU A 190 9.66 -1.64 -31.90
N LYS A 191 9.14 -2.87 -32.00
CA LYS A 191 8.06 -3.24 -32.92
C LYS A 191 7.01 -4.12 -32.25
N GLU A 192 5.77 -3.92 -32.68
CA GLU A 192 4.61 -4.69 -32.22
C GLU A 192 4.78 -6.22 -32.38
N GLU A 193 5.44 -6.66 -33.43
CA GLU A 193 5.72 -8.08 -33.70
C GLU A 193 6.59 -8.75 -32.63
N TRP A 194 7.41 -7.99 -31.92
CA TRP A 194 8.32 -8.52 -30.90
C TRP A 194 7.67 -8.68 -29.53
N LYS A 195 6.50 -8.07 -29.29
CA LYS A 195 5.79 -8.19 -28.02
C LYS A 195 5.47 -9.65 -27.67
N LEU A 196 5.15 -10.49 -28.65
CA LEU A 196 4.85 -11.90 -28.41
C LEU A 196 6.09 -12.65 -27.91
N ASP A 197 7.25 -12.43 -28.53
CA ASP A 197 8.49 -13.08 -28.15
C ASP A 197 8.96 -12.60 -26.78
N THR A 198 8.92 -11.29 -26.52
CA THR A 198 9.19 -10.71 -25.20
C THR A 198 8.26 -11.22 -24.11
N LEU A 199 6.98 -11.45 -24.42
CA LEU A 199 6.04 -12.07 -23.49
C LEU A 199 6.46 -13.50 -23.14
N CYS A 200 6.83 -14.30 -24.14
CA CYS A 200 7.28 -15.68 -23.91
C CYS A 200 8.57 -15.71 -23.08
N ASP A 201 9.56 -14.88 -23.41
CA ASP A 201 10.81 -14.77 -22.67
C ASP A 201 10.56 -14.39 -21.19
N LEU A 202 9.59 -13.50 -20.93
CA LEU A 202 9.18 -13.14 -19.58
C LEU A 202 8.59 -14.34 -18.81
N TYR A 203 7.77 -15.18 -19.46
CA TYR A 203 7.22 -16.39 -18.86
C TYR A 203 8.24 -17.51 -18.64
N GLU A 204 9.33 -17.54 -19.43
CA GLU A 204 10.43 -18.50 -19.25
C GLU A 204 11.42 -18.05 -18.16
N THR A 205 11.66 -16.75 -18.06
CA THR A 205 12.65 -16.16 -17.14
C THR A 205 12.10 -15.97 -15.73
N VAL A 206 10.79 -15.77 -15.59
CA VAL A 206 10.12 -15.51 -14.31
C VAL A 206 9.18 -16.67 -13.98
N THR A 207 9.24 -17.16 -12.74
CA THR A 207 8.27 -18.13 -12.24
C THR A 207 6.90 -17.48 -11.98
N ILE A 208 6.13 -17.28 -13.04
CA ILE A 208 4.80 -16.67 -12.99
C ILE A 208 3.79 -17.75 -12.58
N THR A 209 3.22 -17.64 -11.38
CA THR A 209 2.16 -18.55 -10.91
C THR A 209 0.84 -18.29 -11.63
N GLN A 210 0.39 -17.03 -11.65
CA GLN A 210 -0.81 -16.63 -12.39
C GLN A 210 -0.67 -15.15 -12.84
N ALA A 211 -1.03 -14.84 -14.09
CA ALA A 211 -1.04 -13.46 -14.63
C ALA A 211 -2.26 -13.16 -15.52
N VAL A 212 -2.69 -11.89 -15.55
CA VAL A 212 -3.71 -11.39 -16.47
C VAL A 212 -3.06 -10.48 -17.49
N ILE A 213 -3.31 -10.77 -18.76
CA ILE A 213 -2.80 -10.01 -19.88
C ILE A 213 -3.93 -9.20 -20.51
N PHE A 214 -3.79 -7.88 -20.56
CA PHE A 214 -4.74 -6.97 -21.19
C PHE A 214 -4.37 -6.66 -22.64
N CYS A 215 -5.33 -6.84 -23.53
CA CYS A 215 -5.30 -6.35 -24.90
C CYS A 215 -6.43 -5.34 -25.13
N ASN A 216 -6.26 -4.41 -26.06
CA ASN A 216 -7.25 -3.37 -26.34
C ASN A 216 -8.46 -3.89 -27.14
N THR A 217 -8.30 -4.98 -27.89
CA THR A 217 -9.36 -5.53 -28.75
C THR A 217 -9.57 -7.02 -28.53
N ARG A 218 -10.84 -7.47 -28.62
CA ARG A 218 -11.19 -8.90 -28.51
C ARG A 218 -10.48 -9.77 -29.55
N ARG A 219 -10.34 -9.28 -30.79
CA ARG A 219 -9.61 -9.98 -31.86
C ARG A 219 -8.17 -10.29 -31.46
N LYS A 220 -7.52 -9.37 -30.75
CA LYS A 220 -6.14 -9.54 -30.29
C LYS A 220 -6.04 -10.47 -29.09
N VAL A 221 -7.03 -10.47 -28.21
CA VAL A 221 -7.15 -11.49 -27.15
C VAL A 221 -7.23 -12.90 -27.76
N ASP A 222 -8.12 -13.09 -28.73
CA ASP A 222 -8.30 -14.39 -29.39
C ASP A 222 -7.00 -14.83 -30.11
N TRP A 223 -6.36 -13.91 -30.84
CA TRP A 223 -5.08 -14.15 -31.51
C TRP A 223 -3.94 -14.50 -30.54
N LEU A 224 -3.80 -13.74 -29.46
CA LEU A 224 -2.74 -13.95 -28.46
C LEU A 224 -2.95 -15.29 -27.76
N THR A 225 -4.21 -15.64 -27.46
CA THR A 225 -4.57 -16.92 -26.86
C THR A 225 -4.19 -18.10 -27.76
N GLU A 226 -4.44 -18.01 -29.06
CA GLU A 226 -4.03 -19.04 -30.03
C GLU A 226 -2.50 -19.18 -30.09
N LYS A 227 -1.77 -18.06 -30.13
CA LYS A 227 -0.30 -18.05 -30.19
C LYS A 227 0.36 -18.60 -28.93
N MET A 228 -0.17 -18.27 -27.76
CA MET A 228 0.31 -18.77 -26.47
C MET A 228 0.05 -20.27 -26.34
N HIS A 229 -1.13 -20.77 -26.71
CA HIS A 229 -1.42 -22.20 -26.73
C HIS A 229 -0.53 -22.97 -27.71
N GLY A 230 -0.21 -22.39 -28.86
CA GLY A 230 0.73 -22.98 -29.83
C GLY A 230 2.17 -23.11 -29.32
N ARG A 231 2.50 -22.43 -28.21
CA ARG A 231 3.79 -22.51 -27.51
C ARG A 231 3.69 -23.24 -26.15
N GLU A 232 2.64 -24.05 -25.97
CA GLU A 232 2.37 -24.88 -24.77
C GLU A 232 2.05 -24.11 -23.48
N PHE A 233 1.80 -22.80 -23.53
CA PHE A 233 1.34 -22.05 -22.36
C PHE A 233 -0.16 -22.28 -22.09
N THR A 234 -0.53 -22.61 -20.85
CA THR A 234 -1.93 -22.72 -20.43
C THR A 234 -2.52 -21.34 -20.11
N VAL A 235 -3.48 -20.88 -20.92
CA VAL A 235 -4.16 -19.59 -20.70
C VAL A 235 -5.56 -19.83 -20.14
N SER A 236 -5.84 -19.37 -18.92
CA SER A 236 -7.19 -19.36 -18.35
C SER A 236 -7.49 -18.05 -17.63
N ALA A 237 -8.74 -17.59 -17.68
CA ALA A 237 -9.16 -16.35 -17.05
C ALA A 237 -9.45 -16.57 -15.56
N MET A 238 -8.50 -16.23 -14.68
CA MET A 238 -8.67 -16.23 -13.23
C MET A 238 -7.97 -15.03 -12.57
N GLN A 239 -8.31 -14.73 -11.31
CA GLN A 239 -7.73 -13.61 -10.52
C GLN A 239 -6.24 -13.85 -10.19
N VAL A 240 -5.42 -12.79 -10.15
CA VAL A 240 -3.95 -12.88 -10.31
C VAL A 240 -3.15 -11.82 -9.57
N SER A 241 -1.86 -12.13 -9.37
CA SER A 241 -0.82 -11.26 -8.78
C SER A 241 -0.09 -10.40 -9.81
N LEU A 242 0.05 -10.85 -11.06
CA LEU A 242 0.76 -10.12 -12.13
C LEU A 242 -0.22 -9.58 -13.18
N VAL A 243 -0.12 -8.29 -13.50
CA VAL A 243 -0.85 -7.64 -14.60
C VAL A 243 0.12 -7.27 -15.71
N ILE A 244 -0.19 -7.69 -16.94
CA ILE A 244 0.59 -7.35 -18.14
C ILE A 244 -0.30 -6.56 -19.08
N ASN A 245 0.01 -5.30 -19.32
CA ASN A 245 -0.60 -4.51 -20.39
C ASN A 245 0.16 -4.80 -21.70
N TYR A 246 -0.31 -5.80 -22.45
CA TYR A 246 0.24 -6.11 -23.78
C TYR A 246 -0.02 -4.94 -24.76
N ASP A 247 -1.20 -4.35 -24.62
CA ASP A 247 -1.52 -3.06 -25.21
C ASP A 247 -1.69 -2.02 -24.12
N LEU A 248 -1.03 -0.87 -24.28
CA LEU A 248 -1.26 0.26 -23.42
C LEU A 248 -2.70 0.79 -23.63
N PRO A 249 -3.47 1.03 -22.55
CA PRO A 249 -4.81 1.62 -22.67
C PRO A 249 -4.71 3.04 -23.23
N THR A 250 -5.76 3.47 -23.94
CA THR A 250 -5.80 4.79 -24.57
C THR A 250 -6.12 5.94 -23.60
N ASN A 251 -6.46 5.63 -22.34
CA ASN A 251 -6.74 6.64 -21.32
C ASN A 251 -6.31 6.15 -19.93
N ARG A 252 -6.05 7.12 -19.06
CA ARG A 252 -5.58 6.91 -17.68
C ARG A 252 -6.56 6.15 -16.80
N GLU A 253 -7.86 6.41 -16.95
CA GLU A 253 -8.89 5.74 -16.16
C GLU A 253 -8.91 4.22 -16.42
N ASN A 254 -8.83 3.80 -17.69
CA ASN A 254 -8.72 2.38 -18.03
C ASN A 254 -7.39 1.78 -17.56
N TYR A 255 -6.30 2.55 -17.56
CA TYR A 255 -5.03 2.11 -16.99
C TYR A 255 -5.16 1.73 -15.52
N ILE A 256 -5.74 2.62 -14.71
CA ILE A 256 -6.00 2.38 -13.28
C ILE A 256 -6.91 1.16 -13.09
N HIS A 257 -7.95 1.01 -13.92
CA HIS A 257 -8.83 -0.16 -13.87
C HIS A 257 -8.14 -1.49 -14.21
N ARG A 258 -7.14 -1.47 -15.11
CA ARG A 258 -6.36 -2.65 -15.51
C ARG A 258 -5.40 -3.08 -14.41
N ILE A 259 -4.56 -2.16 -13.95
CA ILE A 259 -3.55 -2.46 -12.92
C ILE A 259 -4.22 -2.84 -11.58
N GLY A 260 -5.38 -2.25 -11.26
CA GLY A 260 -6.17 -2.63 -10.07
C GLY A 260 -6.84 -4.01 -10.12
N ARG A 261 -6.50 -4.85 -11.11
CA ARG A 261 -6.80 -6.30 -11.13
C ARG A 261 -5.67 -7.15 -10.58
N GLY A 262 -4.44 -6.64 -10.57
CA GLY A 262 -3.35 -7.12 -9.73
C GLY A 262 -3.55 -6.56 -8.33
N GLY A 263 -3.22 -7.32 -7.29
CA GLY A 263 -3.27 -6.79 -5.92
C GLY A 263 -4.66 -6.64 -5.30
N ARG A 264 -5.62 -7.53 -5.58
CA ARG A 264 -6.80 -7.64 -4.70
C ARG A 264 -6.40 -8.29 -3.36
N PHE A 265 -6.84 -7.69 -2.25
CA PHE A 265 -6.63 -8.19 -0.88
C PHE A 265 -5.16 -8.27 -0.44
N GLY A 266 -4.42 -7.16 -0.54
CA GLY A 266 -3.09 -7.01 0.06
C GLY A 266 -1.95 -7.76 -0.65
N ARG A 267 -2.24 -8.56 -1.68
CA ARG A 267 -1.21 -9.26 -2.48
C ARG A 267 -0.33 -8.23 -3.20
N LYS A 268 0.99 -8.44 -3.22
CA LYS A 268 1.90 -7.65 -4.06
C LYS A 268 1.47 -7.80 -5.52
N GLY A 269 0.95 -6.72 -6.09
CA GLY A 269 0.64 -6.61 -7.51
C GLY A 269 1.83 -6.01 -8.24
N VAL A 270 2.28 -6.65 -9.31
CA VAL A 270 3.24 -6.05 -10.26
C VAL A 270 2.49 -5.76 -11.55
N ALA A 271 2.69 -4.56 -12.10
CA ALA A 271 2.17 -4.19 -13.41
C ALA A 271 3.31 -4.00 -14.40
N ILE A 272 3.26 -4.71 -15.52
CA ILE A 272 4.23 -4.62 -16.62
C ILE A 272 3.53 -4.06 -17.85
N ASN A 273 4.13 -3.04 -18.47
CA ASN A 273 3.61 -2.38 -19.65
C ASN A 273 4.48 -2.65 -20.87
N PHE A 274 3.91 -3.16 -21.96
CA PHE A 274 4.65 -3.28 -23.22
C PHE A 274 4.43 -2.01 -24.03
N VAL A 275 5.52 -1.30 -24.29
CA VAL A 275 5.48 0.05 -24.86
C VAL A 275 6.25 0.02 -26.17
N THR A 276 5.56 0.29 -27.27
CA THR A 276 6.23 0.54 -28.55
C THR A 276 6.70 1.98 -28.67
N THR A 277 7.51 2.26 -29.69
CA THR A 277 7.93 3.63 -30.04
C THR A 277 6.74 4.57 -30.30
N GLU A 278 5.62 4.05 -30.78
CA GLU A 278 4.38 4.80 -30.99
C GLU A 278 3.62 5.05 -29.67
N ASP A 279 3.72 4.11 -28.72
CA ASP A 279 3.04 4.17 -27.43
C ASP A 279 3.71 5.11 -26.43
N VAL A 280 4.94 5.58 -26.69
CA VAL A 280 5.70 6.46 -25.79
C VAL A 280 4.90 7.72 -25.42
N ARG A 281 4.12 8.27 -26.35
CA ARG A 281 3.26 9.44 -26.06
C ARG A 281 2.11 9.08 -25.15
N MET A 282 1.46 7.94 -25.39
CA MET A 282 0.37 7.45 -24.55
C MET A 282 0.87 7.07 -23.15
N LEU A 283 2.09 6.51 -23.05
CA LEU A 283 2.73 6.26 -21.76
C LEU A 283 2.98 7.56 -21.02
N ARG A 284 3.47 8.60 -21.68
CA ARG A 284 3.63 9.94 -21.08
C ARG A 284 2.33 10.65 -20.73
N ASP A 285 1.20 10.26 -21.32
CA ASP A 285 -0.11 10.78 -20.94
C ASP A 285 -0.70 10.02 -19.73
N ILE A 286 -0.23 8.79 -19.50
CA ILE A 286 -0.59 7.91 -18.37
C ILE A 286 0.31 8.15 -17.17
N GLU A 287 1.61 8.20 -17.42
CA GLU A 287 2.65 8.69 -16.53
C GLU A 287 2.36 10.18 -16.31
N PRO A 288 2.17 10.64 -15.06
CA PRO A 288 1.89 12.04 -14.83
C PRO A 288 3.05 12.88 -15.38
N ILE A 289 2.73 13.67 -16.42
CA ILE A 289 3.64 14.54 -17.16
C ILE A 289 4.49 15.36 -16.17
N ASP A 290 5.80 15.32 -16.37
CA ASP A 290 6.59 16.50 -16.12
C ASP A 290 7.52 16.85 -17.29
N ILE A 291 7.62 18.15 -17.54
CA ILE A 291 8.64 18.87 -18.32
C ILE A 291 8.42 18.96 -19.85
N TYR A 292 7.67 20.00 -20.28
CA TYR A 292 8.24 21.06 -21.14
C TYR A 292 7.37 22.34 -21.31
N LEU A 293 6.14 22.42 -20.80
CA LEU A 293 5.25 23.56 -21.12
C LEU A 293 4.78 24.45 -19.95
N LEU A 294 5.17 24.17 -18.69
CA LEU A 294 4.51 24.78 -17.52
C LEU A 294 5.43 25.55 -16.54
N THR A 295 6.58 26.05 -17.00
CA THR A 295 7.39 27.01 -16.22
C THR A 295 6.72 28.39 -16.08
N SER A 296 5.58 28.63 -16.73
CA SER A 296 4.98 29.97 -16.84
C SER A 296 3.84 30.29 -15.87
N ILE A 297 3.37 29.35 -15.03
CA ILE A 297 2.13 29.56 -14.24
C ILE A 297 2.22 29.17 -12.75
N GLY A 298 3.39 28.75 -12.24
CA GLY A 298 3.65 28.76 -10.79
C GLY A 298 2.74 27.90 -9.91
N VAL A 299 2.26 26.77 -10.41
CA VAL A 299 1.57 25.74 -9.62
C VAL A 299 2.15 24.38 -10.04
N SER A 300 3.09 23.86 -9.25
CA SER A 300 3.80 22.59 -9.52
C SER A 300 3.28 21.47 -8.61
N GLU A 301 3.44 20.23 -9.09
CA GLU A 301 3.40 18.95 -8.34
C GLU A 301 2.02 18.30 -8.15
N PHE A 302 1.50 17.69 -9.22
CA PHE A 302 0.34 16.81 -9.14
C PHE A 302 0.65 15.44 -9.74
N TYR A 303 0.58 14.42 -8.87
CA TYR A 303 0.71 12.98 -9.13
C TYR A 303 2.14 12.51 -9.45
N ASN A 304 2.76 11.74 -8.57
CA ASN A 304 4.06 11.12 -8.85
C ASN A 304 3.92 9.60 -8.79
N THR A 305 3.62 9.00 -9.94
CA THR A 305 3.74 7.56 -10.17
C THR A 305 4.84 7.41 -11.21
N GLN A 306 5.99 6.85 -10.83
CA GLN A 306 7.08 6.55 -11.76
C GLN A 306 6.87 5.15 -12.36
N ILE A 307 6.91 5.06 -13.69
CA ILE A 307 6.92 3.78 -14.40
C ILE A 307 8.35 3.56 -14.87
N ASP A 308 9.08 2.70 -14.18
CA ASP A 308 10.51 2.49 -14.43
C ASP A 308 10.74 1.50 -15.58
N GLU A 309 11.88 1.61 -16.25
CA GLU A 309 12.33 0.59 -17.19
C GLU A 309 12.59 -0.72 -16.41
N MET A 310 12.10 -1.83 -16.95
CA MET A 310 12.21 -3.13 -16.30
C MET A 310 13.69 -3.53 -16.12
N PRO A 311 14.17 -3.77 -14.89
CA PRO A 311 15.58 -4.14 -14.66
C PRO A 311 15.86 -5.56 -15.17
N LEU A 312 17.12 -5.90 -15.42
CA LEU A 312 17.52 -7.22 -15.94
C LEU A 312 17.27 -8.39 -14.95
N ASN A 313 17.19 -8.12 -13.64
CA ASN A 313 16.94 -9.12 -12.60
C ASN A 313 15.50 -9.01 -12.07
N VAL A 314 14.57 -9.64 -12.78
CA VAL A 314 13.12 -9.54 -12.53
C VAL A 314 12.62 -10.59 -11.55
N ALA A 315 13.33 -11.72 -11.45
CA ALA A 315 12.92 -12.86 -10.63
C ALA A 315 12.80 -12.53 -9.12
N ASP A 316 13.48 -11.49 -8.66
CA ASP A 316 13.43 -11.05 -7.25
C ASP A 316 12.27 -10.05 -6.97
N LEU A 317 11.57 -9.58 -8.02
CA LEU A 317 10.51 -8.57 -7.95
C LEU A 317 9.09 -9.15 -7.99
N ILE A 318 8.92 -10.41 -8.42
CA ILE A 318 7.64 -11.11 -8.66
C ILE A 318 7.57 -12.37 -7.80
#